data_AF-A0A970B237-F1
#
_entry.id   AF-A0A970B237-F1
#
_cell.length_a   1.000
_cell.length_b   1.000
_cell.length_c   1.000
_cell.angle_alpha   90.00
_cell.angle_beta   90.00
_cell.angle_gamma   90.00
#
_symmetry.space_group_name_H-M   'P 1'
#
loop_
_entity.id
_entity.type
_entity.pdbx_description
1 polymer ?
#
loop_
_entity_poly.entity_id
_entity_poly.type
_entity_poly.pdbx_seq_one_letter_code
_entity_poly.pdbx_strand_id
1 'polypeptide(L)'
;LAFFSGRKHNVLTCVCLAKKNLIKVKKVLTKVTFKRLNAQEIEEYLSTNEWNDKAGAYAIQGYAEKFIKRINGSYSNVVGLPLFETYNLLNSQGLI
;
A
#
# COMPACT_ATOMS: atom_id res chain seq x y z
N LEU A 1 1.97 -6.22 13.37
CA LEU A 1 3.26 -5.50 13.23
C LEU A 1 4.52 -6.36 13.35
N ALA A 2 4.70 -7.16 14.41
CA ALA A 2 5.94 -7.91 14.67
C ALA A 2 6.45 -8.73 13.47
N PHE A 3 5.54 -9.33 12.71
CA PHE A 3 5.85 -10.09 11.49
C PHE A 3 6.65 -9.30 10.44
N PHE A 4 6.41 -7.99 10.33
CA PHE A 4 7.09 -7.10 9.37
C PHE A 4 8.39 -6.51 9.91
N SER A 5 8.67 -6.63 11.22
CA SER A 5 9.83 -6.04 11.87
C SER A 5 11.15 -6.43 11.18
N GLY A 6 11.87 -5.44 10.66
CA GLY A 6 13.14 -5.63 9.96
C GLY A 6 13.04 -6.39 8.63
N ARG A 7 11.83 -6.60 8.10
CA ARG A 7 11.59 -7.37 6.87
C ARG A 7 11.15 -6.47 5.73
N LYS A 8 11.21 -7.06 4.54
CA LYS A 8 10.59 -6.53 3.33
C LYS A 8 9.36 -7.36 3.03
N HIS A 9 8.29 -6.72 2.60
CA HIS A 9 7.10 -7.38 2.08
C HIS A 9 6.59 -6.65 0.85
N ASN A 10 5.71 -7.34 0.11
CA ASN A 10 5.12 -6.81 -1.09
C ASN A 10 3.68 -6.39 -0.82
N VAL A 11 3.30 -5.23 -1.34
CA VAL A 11 1.93 -4.75 -1.41
C VAL A 11 1.53 -4.75 -2.87
N LEU A 12 0.43 -5.44 -3.16
CA LEU A 12 -0.06 -5.64 -4.52
C LEU A 12 -1.46 -5.04 -4.63
N THR A 13 -1.63 -4.07 -5.52
CA THR A 13 -2.95 -3.54 -5.86
C THR A 13 -3.22 -3.77 -7.35
N CYS A 14 -4.46 -4.14 -7.64
CA CYS A 14 -4.95 -4.31 -9.00
C CYS A 14 -6.06 -3.28 -9.26
N VAL A 15 -5.96 -2.57 -10.38
CA VAL A 15 -7.01 -1.65 -10.86
C VAL A 15 -7.62 -2.23 -12.12
N CYS A 16 -8.94 -2.27 -12.16
CA CYS A 16 -9.71 -2.78 -13.29
C CYS A 16 -10.59 -1.66 -13.85
N LEU A 17 -10.51 -1.44 -15.16
CA LEU A 17 -11.45 -0.61 -15.91
C LEU A 17 -12.32 -1.54 -16.77
N ALA A 18 -13.62 -1.56 -16.48
CA ALA A 18 -14.61 -2.34 -17.21
C ALA A 18 -15.58 -1.42 -17.97
N LYS A 19 -15.79 -1.70 -19.26
CA LYS A 19 -16.85 -1.16 -20.12
C LYS A 19 -17.57 -2.34 -20.79
N LYS A 20 -18.73 -2.10 -21.42
CA LYS A 20 -19.62 -3.13 -22.00
C LYS A 20 -18.90 -4.28 -22.73
N ASN A 21 -17.87 -3.98 -23.54
CA ASN A 21 -17.08 -4.96 -24.28
C ASN A 21 -15.56 -4.82 -24.03
N LEU A 22 -15.15 -4.28 -22.89
CA LEU A 22 -13.73 -4.05 -22.59
C LEU A 22 -13.44 -4.27 -21.11
N ILE A 23 -12.42 -5.06 -20.82
CA ILE A 23 -11.83 -5.17 -19.49
C ILE A 23 -10.34 -4.90 -19.63
N LYS A 24 -9.83 -3.90 -18.92
CA LYS A 24 -8.38 -3.66 -18.81
C LYS A 24 -7.98 -3.68 -17.34
N VAL A 25 -6.91 -4.41 -17.04
CA VAL A 25 -6.39 -4.55 -15.68
C VAL A 25 -4.94 -4.05 -15.63
N LYS A 26 -4.61 -3.32 -14.58
CA LYS A 26 -3.23 -2.96 -14.21
C LYS A 26 -2.92 -3.52 -12.83
N LYS A 27 -1.79 -4.20 -12.73
CA LYS A 27 -1.29 -4.81 -11.50
C LYS A 27 -0.02 -4.08 -11.09
N VAL A 28 0.04 -3.60 -9.86
CA VAL A 28 1.16 -2.80 -9.36
C VAL A 28 1.69 -3.43 -8.09
N LEU A 29 3.00 -3.71 -8.10
CA LEU A 29 3.71 -4.34 -6.99
C LEU A 29 4.65 -3.31 -6.37
N THR A 30 4.47 -3.02 -5.09
CA THR A 30 5.36 -2.16 -4.31
C THR A 30 6.02 -2.97 -3.21
N LYS A 31 7.33 -2.86 -3.06
CA LYS A 31 8.09 -3.46 -1.95
C LYS A 31 8.25 -2.43 -0.84
N VAL A 32 7.78 -2.78 0.35
CA VAL A 32 7.87 -1.95 1.56
C VAL A 32 8.89 -2.57 2.50
N THR A 33 9.81 -1.77 3.01
CA THR A 33 10.86 -2.19 3.96
C THR A 33 10.59 -1.54 5.31
N PHE A 34 10.35 -2.36 6.33
CA PHE A 34 10.22 -1.90 7.71
C PHE A 34 11.60 -1.81 8.37
N LYS A 35 11.75 -0.84 9.29
CA LYS A 35 12.86 -0.87 10.25
C LYS A 35 12.68 -2.05 11.23
N ARG A 36 13.73 -2.39 11.97
CA ARG A 36 13.56 -3.30 13.12
C ARG A 36 12.79 -2.55 14.22
N LEU A 37 11.69 -3.16 14.64
CA LEU A 37 10.81 -2.65 15.70
C LEU A 37 11.21 -3.26 17.03
N ASN A 38 11.20 -2.45 18.08
CA ASN A 38 11.25 -2.93 19.46
C ASN A 38 9.82 -3.17 20.01
N ALA A 39 9.71 -3.75 21.21
CA ALA A 39 8.42 -4.06 21.82
C ALA A 39 7.58 -2.80 22.11
N GLN A 40 8.22 -1.76 22.66
CA GLN A 40 7.56 -0.48 22.98
C GLN A 40 6.94 0.17 21.74
N GLU A 41 7.64 0.19 20.61
CA GLU A 41 7.13 0.75 19.36
C GLU A 41 5.90 -0.01 18.83
N ILE A 42 5.85 -1.32 19.06
CA ILE A 42 4.71 -2.15 18.67
C ILE A 42 3.51 -1.82 19.59
N GLU A 43 3.72 -1.73 20.89
CA GLU A 43 2.68 -1.37 21.87
C GLU A 43 2.13 0.04 21.63
N GLU A 44 3.02 1.02 21.42
CA GLU A 44 2.66 2.38 21.04
C GLU A 44 1.76 2.38 19.80
N TYR A 45 2.14 1.64 18.76
CA TYR A 45 1.33 1.56 17.55
C TYR A 45 -0.04 0.92 17.79
N LEU A 46 -0.10 -0.16 18.57
CA LEU A 46 -1.37 -0.83 18.88
C LEU A 46 -2.32 0.10 19.65
N SER A 47 -1.79 0.98 20.50
CA SER A 47 -2.59 1.97 21.24
C SER A 47 -3.28 3.00 20.34
N THR A 48 -2.78 3.24 19.12
CA THR A 48 -3.39 4.18 18.17
C THR A 48 -4.70 3.69 17.57
N ASN A 49 -4.98 2.38 17.64
CA ASN A 49 -6.10 1.73 16.95
C ASN A 49 -6.12 1.88 15.41
N GLU A 50 -5.11 2.51 14.79
CA GLU A 50 -5.02 2.67 13.33
C GLU A 50 -4.87 1.33 12.58
N TRP A 51 -4.47 0.29 13.30
CA TRP A 51 -4.28 -1.05 12.76
C TRP A 51 -5.62 -1.74 12.43
N ASN A 52 -6.72 -1.28 13.04
CA ASN A 52 -8.05 -1.81 12.78
C ASN A 52 -8.44 -1.57 11.31
N ASP A 53 -9.06 -2.58 10.71
CA ASP A 53 -9.50 -2.59 9.31
C ASP A 53 -8.38 -2.38 8.26
N LYS A 54 -7.11 -2.62 8.64
CA LYS A 54 -5.97 -2.56 7.72
C LYS A 54 -5.41 -3.95 7.43
N ALA A 55 -5.30 -4.29 6.16
CA ALA A 55 -4.57 -5.47 5.73
C ALA A 55 -3.09 -5.37 6.19
N GLY A 56 -2.60 -6.41 6.87
CA GLY A 56 -1.27 -6.39 7.49
C GLY A 56 -1.20 -5.60 8.81
N ALA A 57 -2.33 -5.14 9.33
CA ALA A 57 -2.43 -4.40 10.58
C ALA A 57 -1.50 -3.18 10.63
N TYR A 58 -1.34 -2.46 9.51
CA TYR A 58 -0.71 -1.14 9.50
C TYR A 58 -1.27 -0.22 8.40
N ALA A 59 -1.31 1.09 8.67
CA ALA A 59 -1.66 2.12 7.71
C ALA A 59 -0.43 2.95 7.33
N ILE A 60 -0.06 2.97 6.04
CA ILE A 60 1.12 3.74 5.60
C ILE A 60 0.91 5.26 5.63
N GLN A 61 -0.35 5.71 5.58
CA GLN A 61 -0.74 7.12 5.65
C GLN A 61 -1.16 7.47 7.09
N GLY A 62 -0.31 7.14 8.05
CA GLY A 62 -0.61 7.24 9.48
C GLY A 62 0.61 6.99 10.34
N TYR A 63 0.39 6.66 11.61
CA TYR A 63 1.44 6.45 12.61
C TYR A 63 2.49 5.41 12.19
N ALA A 64 2.10 4.39 11.41
CA ALA A 64 3.05 3.37 10.96
C ALA A 64 4.06 3.87 9.92
N GLU A 65 3.88 5.05 9.33
CA GLU A 65 4.83 5.65 8.37
C GLU A 65 6.22 5.80 9.00
N LYS A 66 6.30 6.13 10.30
CA LYS A 66 7.56 6.27 11.06
C LYS A 66 8.40 4.97 11.09
N PHE A 67 7.78 3.83 10.80
CA PHE A 67 8.44 2.52 10.78
C PHE A 67 8.94 2.12 9.38
N ILE A 68 8.58 2.85 8.32
CA ILE A 68 8.92 2.51 6.95
C ILE A 68 10.30 3.07 6.60
N LYS A 69 11.28 2.18 6.44
CA LYS A 69 12.64 2.56 6.06
C LYS A 69 12.76 2.91 4.58
N ARG A 70 12.02 2.20 3.72
CA ARG A 70 12.09 2.39 2.27
C ARG A 70 10.87 1.82 1.56
N ILE A 71 10.43 2.52 0.54
CA ILE A 71 9.45 2.05 -0.45
C ILE A 71 10.16 1.92 -1.79
N ASN A 72 9.95 0.81 -2.48
CA ASN A 72 10.42 0.60 -3.85
C ASN A 72 9.22 0.21 -4.72
N GLY A 73 8.73 1.18 -5.50
CA GLY A 73 7.49 1.10 -6.26
C GLY A 73 6.63 2.36 -6.02
N SER A 74 5.32 2.21 -6.16
CA SER A 74 4.36 3.30 -6.02
C SER A 74 3.88 3.45 -4.56
N TYR A 75 3.93 4.67 -4.01
CA TYR A 75 3.33 4.98 -2.71
C TYR A 75 1.81 4.89 -2.75
N SER A 76 1.18 5.48 -3.77
CA SER A 76 -0.28 5.46 -3.95
C SER A 76 -0.82 4.04 -4.12
N ASN A 77 -0.03 3.14 -4.72
CA ASN A 77 -0.31 1.71 -4.72
C ASN A 77 -0.46 1.13 -3.31
N VAL A 78 0.41 1.52 -2.37
CA VAL A 78 0.38 1.05 -0.98
C VAL A 78 -0.79 1.67 -0.20
N VAL A 79 -1.15 2.91 -0.52
CA VAL A 79 -2.36 3.56 0.03
C VAL A 79 -3.63 2.82 -0.41
N GLY A 80 -3.64 2.26 -1.62
CA GLY A 80 -4.72 1.41 -2.13
C GLY A 80 -5.21 1.74 -3.54
N LEU A 81 -4.66 2.77 -4.19
CA LEU A 81 -4.97 3.08 -5.58
C LEU A 81 -3.71 3.57 -6.31
N PRO A 82 -3.10 2.78 -7.20
CA PRO A 82 -1.93 3.19 -7.97
C PRO A 82 -2.31 4.28 -8.98
N LEU A 83 -2.13 5.54 -8.59
CA LEU A 83 -2.64 6.70 -9.32
C LEU A 83 -2.02 6.85 -10.72
N PHE A 84 -0.73 6.56 -10.89
CA PHE A 84 -0.05 6.64 -12.19
C PHE A 84 -0.68 5.66 -13.19
N GLU A 85 -0.84 4.41 -12.80
CA GLU A 85 -1.43 3.36 -13.64
C GLU A 85 -2.92 3.61 -13.87
N THR A 86 -3.63 4.11 -12.85
CA THR A 86 -5.06 4.47 -12.95
C THR A 86 -5.26 5.61 -13.94
N TYR A 87 -4.47 6.68 -13.84
CA TYR A 87 -4.52 7.82 -14.75
C TYR A 87 -4.27 7.37 -16.20
N ASN A 88 -3.19 6.63 -16.44
CA ASN A 88 -2.86 6.14 -17.78
C ASN A 88 -3.93 5.19 -18.33
N LEU A 89 -4.56 4.38 -17.46
CA LEU A 89 -5.65 3.50 -17.84
C LEU A 89 -6.87 4.31 -18.33
N LEU A 90 -7.27 5.34 -17.59
CA LEU A 90 -8.38 6.22 -17.93
C LEU A 90 -8.10 7.07 -19.18
N ASN A 91 -6.94 7.72 -19.23
CA ASN A 91 -6.50 8.55 -20.36
C ASN A 91 -6.45 7.73 -21.67
N SER A 92 -5.91 6.50 -21.60
CA SER A 92 -5.88 5.61 -22.79
C SER A 92 -7.26 5.27 -23.34
N GLN A 93 -8.32 5.49 -22.57
CA GLN A 93 -9.72 5.23 -22.94
C GLN A 93 -10.52 6.52 -23.19
N GLY A 94 -9.84 7.68 -23.23
CA GLY A 94 -10.45 8.99 -23.47
C GLY A 94 -11.46 9.39 -22.40
N LEU A 95 -11.28 8.95 -21.15
CA LEU A 95 -12.19 9.25 -20.05
C LEU A 95 -11.79 10.51 -19.26
N ILE A 96 -10.52 10.90 -19.36
CA ILE A 96 -9.90 12.10 -18.78
C ILE A 96 -8.83 12.60 -19.75
#